data_AF-M2ZJT4-F1
#
_entry.id   AF-M2ZJT4-F1
#
_cell.length_a   1.000
_cell.length_b   1.000
_cell.length_c   1.000
_cell.angle_alpha   90.00
_cell.angle_beta   90.00
_cell.angle_gamma   90.00
#
_symmetry.space_group_name_H-M   'P 1'
#
loop_
_entity.id
_entity.type
_entity.pdbx_description
1 polymer ?
#
loop_
_entity_poly.entity_id
_entity_poly.type
_entity_poly.pdbx_seq_one_letter_code
_entity_poly.pdbx_strand_id
1 'polypeptide(L)' 'NVIAAYDFDCKFLYAFIGYKGSINDRTVLGRAFKSGRFSVPKGRYYLANGSYLLLDKRLLVLY' A
#
# COMPACT_ATOMS: atom_id res chain seq x y z
N ASN A 1 -6.33 -10.05 -6.14
CA ASN A 1 -6.21 -8.69 -5.57
C ASN A 1 -4.93 -8.04 -6.05
N VAL A 2 -5.04 -6.78 -6.41
CA VAL A 2 -3.95 -5.94 -6.91
C VAL A 2 -3.87 -4.73 -5.99
N ILE A 3 -2.66 -4.40 -5.54
CA ILE A 3 -2.40 -3.14 -4.84
C ILE A 3 -1.48 -2.32 -5.72
N ALA A 4 -1.89 -1.11 -6.04
CA ALA A 4 -1.07 -0.17 -6.77
C ALA A 4 -0.96 1.15 -6.00
N ALA A 5 0.20 1.78 -6.10
CA ALA A 5 0.44 3.12 -5.60
C ALA A 5 0.76 4.04 -6.78
N TYR A 6 0.18 5.23 -6.75
CA TYR A 6 0.29 6.25 -7.78
C TYR A 6 0.77 7.55 -7.16
N ASP A 7 1.40 8.40 -7.97
CA ASP A 7 1.51 9.82 -7.62
C ASP A 7 0.21 10.57 -7.93
N PHE A 8 0.19 11.87 -7.61
CA PHE A 8 -0.97 12.73 -7.87
C PHE A 8 -1.22 13.00 -9.36
N ASP A 9 -0.27 12.68 -10.23
CA ASP A 9 -0.42 12.73 -11.69
C ASP A 9 -0.87 11.37 -12.27
N CYS A 10 -1.33 10.45 -11.42
CA CYS A 10 -1.76 9.09 -11.79
C CYS A 10 -0.68 8.22 -12.43
N LYS A 11 0.61 8.51 -12.22
CA LYS A 11 1.71 7.65 -12.68
C LYS A 11 1.92 6.51 -11.69
N PHE A 12 2.01 5.30 -12.22
CA PHE A 12 2.30 4.11 -11.41
C PHE A 12 3.68 4.24 -10.77
N LEU A 13 3.72 4.19 -9.45
CA LEU A 13 4.96 4.10 -8.67
C LEU A 13 5.25 2.66 -8.25
N TYR A 14 4.20 1.87 -8.06
CA TYR A 14 4.29 0.48 -7.62
C TYR A 14 3.02 -0.28 -7.98
N ALA A 15 3.18 -1.55 -8.36
CA ALA A 15 2.08 -2.48 -8.53
C ALA A 15 2.46 -3.84 -7.95
N PHE A 16 1.59 -4.38 -7.09
CA PHE A 16 1.73 -5.68 -6.49
C PHE A 16 0.58 -6.58 -6.89
N ILE A 17 0.94 -7.69 -7.53
CA ILE A 17 0.02 -8.66 -8.11
C ILE A 17 0.26 -10.05 -7.50
N GLY A 18 -0.71 -10.96 -7.64
CA GLY A 18 -0.53 -12.38 -7.32
C GLY A 18 -1.18 -12.87 -6.02
N TYR A 19 -2.03 -12.08 -5.37
CA TYR A 19 -2.84 -12.56 -4.24
C TYR A 19 -4.20 -13.08 -4.68
N LYS A 20 -4.58 -14.26 -4.17
CA LYS A 20 -5.89 -14.89 -4.38
C LYS A 20 -7.00 -13.89 -4.02
N GLY A 21 -8.03 -13.80 -4.87
CA GLY A 21 -9.02 -12.70 -4.85
C GLY A 21 -9.84 -12.54 -3.57
N SER A 22 -9.85 -13.54 -2.67
CA SER A 22 -10.62 -13.50 -1.43
C SER A 22 -9.87 -12.92 -0.21
N ILE A 23 -8.59 -12.56 -0.35
CA ILE A 23 -7.77 -12.07 0.77
C ILE A 23 -7.96 -10.57 0.95
N ASN A 24 -8.40 -10.12 2.12
CA ASN A 24 -8.57 -8.70 2.44
C ASN A 24 -7.33 -7.85 2.08
N ASP A 25 -7.53 -6.69 1.46
CA ASP A 25 -6.47 -5.80 0.97
C ASP A 25 -5.49 -5.38 2.07
N ARG A 26 -5.98 -5.18 3.32
CA ARG A 26 -5.11 -4.89 4.47
C ARG A 26 -4.12 -6.01 4.73
N THR A 27 -4.55 -7.26 4.59
CA THR A 27 -3.71 -8.44 4.76
C THR A 27 -2.69 -8.56 3.63
N VAL A 28 -3.09 -8.27 2.39
CA VAL A 28 -2.19 -8.26 1.23
C VAL A 28 -1.10 -7.21 1.41
N LEU A 29 -1.46 -5.96 1.75
CA LEU A 29 -0.53 -4.87 1.96
C LEU A 29 0.42 -5.15 3.13
N GLY A 30 -0.11 -5.63 4.25
CA GLY A 30 0.69 -5.97 5.43
C GLY A 30 1.71 -7.07 5.16
N ARG A 31 1.39 -8.06 4.32
CA ARG A 31 2.36 -9.08 3.88
C ARG A 31 3.41 -8.51 2.93
N ALA A 32 3.04 -7.57 2.05
CA ALA A 32 3.99 -6.89 1.17
C ALA A 32 5.04 -6.10 1.98
N PHE A 33 4.61 -5.38 3.03
CA PHE A 33 5.52 -4.72 3.97
C PHE A 33 6.43 -5.71 4.71
N LYS A 34 5.86 -6.76 5.32
CA LYS A 34 6.63 -7.76 6.07
C LYS A 34 7.66 -8.51 5.23
N SER A 35 7.37 -8.73 3.95
CA SER A 35 8.29 -9.39 3.01
C SER A 35 9.31 -8.43 2.37
N GLY A 36 9.27 -7.14 2.70
CA GLY A 36 10.13 -6.12 2.09
C GLY A 36 9.80 -5.82 0.62
N ARG A 37 8.76 -6.45 0.06
CA ARG A 37 8.34 -6.25 -1.34
C ARG A 37 7.66 -4.91 -1.56
N PHE A 38 7.16 -4.29 -0.49
CA PHE A 38 6.67 -2.92 -0.48
C PHE A 38 7.33 -2.15 0.66
N SER A 39 7.76 -0.93 0.38
CA SER A 39 8.20 0.03 1.39
C SER A 39 7.89 1.44 0.92
N VAL A 40 7.61 2.33 1.87
CA VAL A 40 7.47 3.75 1.53
C VAL A 40 8.88 4.34 1.35
N PRO A 41 9.17 4.98 0.20
CA PRO A 41 10.47 5.62 -0.03
C PRO A 41 10.78 6.65 1.06
N LYS A 42 12.07 6.84 1.35
CA LYS A 42 12.50 7.82 2.36
C LYS A 42 12.04 9.23 1.98
N GLY A 43 11.49 9.96 2.95
CA GLY A 43 10.96 11.31 2.74
C GLY A 43 9.65 11.39 1.97
N ARG A 44 8.99 10.26 1.69
CA ARG A 44 7.69 10.21 1.02
C ARG A 44 6.61 9.63 1.91
N TYR A 45 5.37 9.89 1.52
CA TYR A 45 4.15 9.43 2.16
C TYR A 45 3.19 8.95 1.08
N TYR A 46 2.35 7.97 1.41
CA TYR A 46 1.23 7.57 0.55
C TYR A 46 -0.08 7.89 1.26
N LEU A 47 -1.03 8.41 0.50
CA LEU A 47 -2.40 8.53 0.95
C LEU A 47 -3.10 7.18 0.76
N ALA A 48 -3.77 6.71 1.80
CA ALA A 48 -4.30 5.35 1.87
C ALA A 48 -5.67 5.32 2.55
N ASN A 49 -6.40 4.23 2.35
CA ASN A 49 -7.66 4.00 3.06
C ASN A 49 -7.41 3.85 4.58
N GLY A 50 -8.35 4.30 5.41
CA GLY A 50 -8.30 4.21 6.88
C GLY A 50 -8.07 2.81 7.42
N SER A 51 -8.50 1.79 6.68
CA SER A 51 -8.23 0.40 7.02
C SER A 51 -6.73 0.03 7.02
N TYR A 52 -5.83 0.88 6.53
CA TYR A 52 -4.37 0.65 6.50
C TYR A 52 -3.57 1.40 7.58
N LEU A 53 -4.23 2.18 8.44
CA LEU A 53 -3.63 3.14 9.41
C LEU A 53 -2.56 2.57 10.38
N LEU A 54 -2.34 1.27 10.43
CA LEU A 54 -1.40 0.63 11.36
C LEU A 54 -0.31 -0.19 10.68
N LEU A 55 -0.21 -0.15 9.35
CA LEU A 55 0.78 -0.91 8.60
C LEU A 55 2.12 -0.18 8.49
N ASP A 56 2.12 1.14 8.30
CA ASP A 56 3.30 2.00 8.33
C ASP A 56 2.85 3.44 8.68
N LYS A 57 3.62 4.14 9.52
CA LYS A 57 3.32 5.52 9.96
C LYS A 57 3.31 6.54 8.81
N ARG A 58 3.85 6.16 7.65
CA ARG A 58 3.91 6.99 6.43
C ARG A 58 2.73 6.76 5.48
N LEU A 59 1.76 5.93 5.88
CA LEU A 59 0.44 5.85 5.23
C LEU A 59 -0.48 6.85 5.90
N LEU A 60 -0.80 7.92 5.18
CA LEU A 60 -1.72 8.96 5.62
C LEU A 60 -3.16 8.55 5.29
N VAL A 61 -4.09 8.92 6.16
CA VAL A 61 -5.51 8.66 5.99
C VAL A 61 -6.22 10.00 6.05
N LEU A 62 -7.06 10.29 5.05
CA LEU A 62 -8.00 11.41 5.10
C LEU A 62 -9.20 10.98 5.94
N TYR A 63 -9.56 11.82 6.92
CA TYR A 63 -10.80 11.73 7.68
C TYR A 63 -11.83 12.69 7.08
#